data_AF-A0A9E0VS15-F1
#
_entry.id   AF-A0A9E0VS15-F1
#
_cell.length_a   1.000
_cell.length_b   1.000
_cell.length_c   1.000
_cell.angle_alpha   90.00
_cell.angle_beta   90.00
_cell.angle_gamma   90.00
#
_symmetry.space_group_name_H-M   'P 1'
#
loop_
_entity.id
_entity.type
_entity.pdbx_description
1 polymer ?
#
loop_
_entity_poly.entity_id
_entity_poly.type
_entity_poly.pdbx_seq_one_letter_code
_entity_poly.pdbx_strand_id
1 'polypeptide(L)' 'MKLTLRLYVAVFLMSPLAAWADDASDASEMELMSLYGGEEFISIATGSEQPIHKAPAVASVVTEKQIEQMGATDIDEVLE' A
#
# COMPACT_ATOMS: atom_id res chain seq x y z
N MET A 1 -19.30 -14.30 -53.01
CA MET A 1 -17.93 -13.80 -52.71
C MET A 1 -17.88 -12.29 -52.43
N LYS A 2 -18.55 -11.42 -53.20
CA LYS A 2 -18.54 -9.96 -52.94
C LYS A 2 -19.31 -9.54 -51.67
N LEU A 3 -20.37 -10.28 -51.31
CA LEU A 3 -21.19 -9.99 -50.13
C LEU A 3 -20.50 -10.39 -48.81
N THR A 4 -19.81 -11.53 -48.80
CA THR A 4 -19.05 -12.02 -47.64
C THR A 4 -17.84 -11.14 -47.34
N LEU A 5 -17.20 -10.57 -48.38
CA LEU A 5 -16.10 -9.62 -48.22
C LEU A 5 -16.57 -8.28 -47.59
N ARG A 6 -17.76 -7.79 -47.97
CA ARG A 6 -18.36 -6.58 -47.38
C ARG A 6 -18.74 -6.78 -45.92
N LEU A 7 -19.22 -7.97 -45.56
CA LEU A 7 -19.54 -8.32 -44.17
C LEU A 7 -18.29 -8.28 -43.28
N TYR A 8 -17.17 -8.84 -43.76
CA TYR A 8 -15.91 -8.84 -43.01
C TYR A 8 -15.34 -7.44 -42.77
N VAL A 9 -15.42 -6.55 -43.78
CA VAL A 9 -14.94 -5.16 -43.64
C VAL A 9 -15.78 -4.37 -42.63
N ALA A 10 -17.10 -4.58 -42.62
CA ALA A 10 -17.98 -3.92 -41.65
C ALA A 10 -17.72 -4.37 -40.20
N VAL A 11 -17.43 -5.66 -40.01
CA VAL A 11 -17.07 -6.21 -38.68
C VAL A 11 -15.72 -5.67 -38.22
N PHE A 12 -14.76 -5.49 -39.13
CA PHE A 12 -13.45 -4.93 -38.79
C PHE A 12 -13.51 -3.45 -38.41
N LEU A 13 -14.39 -2.65 -39.06
CA LEU A 13 -14.59 -1.23 -38.74
C LEU A 13 -15.35 -0.99 -37.43
N MET A 14 -16.08 -1.98 -36.93
CA MET A 14 -16.77 -1.93 -35.63
C MET A 14 -15.91 -2.41 -34.47
N SER A 15 -14.65 -2.79 -34.70
CA SER A 15 -13.78 -3.20 -33.61
C SER A 15 -13.46 -2.00 -32.73
N PRO A 16 -13.85 -1.99 -31.44
CA PRO A 16 -13.50 -0.91 -30.55
C PRO A 16 -11.98 -0.90 -30.40
N LEU A 17 -11.35 0.24 -30.74
CA LEU A 17 -10.00 0.54 -30.28
C LEU A 17 -10.10 0.53 -28.76
N ALA A 18 -9.55 -0.50 -28.12
CA ALA A 18 -9.50 -0.58 -26.68
C ALA A 18 -8.81 0.69 -26.17
N ALA A 19 -9.57 1.57 -25.53
CA ALA A 19 -9.03 2.71 -24.80
C ALA A 19 -8.46 2.14 -23.50
N TRP A 20 -7.14 2.13 -23.39
CA TRP A 20 -6.47 1.76 -22.15
C TRP A 20 -6.56 2.99 -21.25
N ALA A 21 -7.44 2.93 -20.24
CA ALA A 21 -7.46 3.91 -19.17
C ALA A 21 -6.24 3.61 -18.27
N ASP A 22 -5.32 4.57 -18.18
CA ASP A 22 -4.20 4.50 -17.24
C ASP A 22 -4.74 4.84 -15.84
N ASP A 23 -4.65 3.89 -14.92
CA ASP A 23 -5.27 3.96 -13.60
C ASP A 23 -4.44 4.84 -12.66
N ALA A 24 -4.58 6.16 -12.83
CA ALA A 24 -3.96 7.14 -11.96
C ALA A 24 -4.50 7.12 -10.51
N SER A 25 -5.57 6.35 -10.23
CA SER A 25 -6.19 6.30 -8.91
C SER A 25 -5.42 5.42 -7.92
N ASP A 26 -4.87 4.30 -8.38
CA ASP A 26 -4.06 3.37 -7.57
C ASP A 26 -2.83 4.05 -6.94
N ALA A 27 -2.15 4.93 -7.69
CA ALA A 27 -1.00 5.68 -7.19
C ALA A 27 -1.37 6.63 -6.04
N SER A 28 -2.53 7.29 -6.15
CA SER A 28 -3.02 8.22 -5.13
C SER A 28 -3.51 7.52 -3.86
N GLU A 29 -4.10 6.33 -3.98
CA GLU A 29 -4.49 5.51 -2.84
C GLU A 29 -3.28 4.97 -2.09
N MET A 30 -2.22 4.56 -2.82
CA MET A 30 -0.96 4.13 -2.22
C MET A 30 -0.25 5.26 -1.48
N GLU A 31 -0.27 6.48 -2.03
CA GLU A 31 0.24 7.68 -1.34
C GLU A 31 -0.57 7.98 -0.08
N LEU A 32 -1.90 7.89 -0.14
CA LEU A 32 -2.78 8.10 1.01
C LEU A 32 -2.60 7.02 2.09
N MET A 33 -2.36 5.77 1.69
CA MET A 33 -2.03 4.66 2.60
C MET A 33 -0.64 4.80 3.20
N SER A 34 0.32 5.37 2.47
CA SER A 34 1.63 5.74 3.03
C SER A 34 1.50 6.83 4.11
N LEU A 35 0.58 7.78 3.92
CA LEU A 35 0.33 8.87 4.87
C LEU A 35 -0.55 8.48 6.08
N TYR A 36 -1.56 7.63 5.87
CA TYR A 36 -2.61 7.33 6.87
C TYR A 36 -2.84 5.84 7.15
N GLY A 37 -2.27 4.93 6.34
CA GLY A 37 -2.42 3.47 6.49
C GLY A 37 -1.30 2.80 7.28
N GLY A 38 -0.27 3.56 7.66
CA GLY A 38 0.88 3.08 8.44
C GLY A 38 0.76 3.33 9.94
N GLU A 39 -0.46 3.41 10.50
CA GLU A 39 -0.61 3.63 11.94
C GLU A 39 -0.04 2.44 12.73
N GLU A 40 1.01 2.67 13.50
CA GLU A 40 1.56 1.66 14.40
C GLU A 40 0.60 1.45 15.59
N PHE A 41 0.17 0.21 15.78
CA PHE A 41 -0.67 -0.17 16.91
C PHE A 41 0.19 -0.66 18.07
N ILE A 42 -0.19 -0.26 19.28
CA ILE A 42 0.45 -0.68 20.52
C ILE A 42 -0.60 -1.19 21.52
N SER A 43 -0.17 -2.08 22.40
CA SER A 43 -1.00 -2.59 23.51
C SER A 43 -0.29 -2.54 24.86
N ILE A 44 1.05 -2.43 24.87
CA ILE A 44 1.87 -2.49 26.09
C ILE A 44 1.59 -1.30 27.02
N ALA A 45 1.50 -0.08 26.47
CA ALA A 45 1.28 1.13 27.27
C ALA A 45 -0.16 1.31 27.76
N THR A 46 -1.11 0.55 27.18
CA THR A 46 -2.54 0.84 27.27
C THR A 46 -3.37 -0.31 27.83
N GLY A 47 -2.84 -1.55 27.76
CA GLY A 47 -3.57 -2.77 28.08
C GLY A 47 -4.58 -3.21 27.01
N SER A 48 -4.73 -2.45 25.92
CA SER A 48 -5.61 -2.75 24.79
C SER A 48 -5.03 -2.24 23.48
N GLU A 49 -5.20 -2.98 22.39
CA GLU A 49 -4.71 -2.60 21.07
C GLU A 49 -5.31 -1.26 20.60
N GLN A 50 -4.45 -0.28 20.34
CA GLN A 50 -4.82 1.02 19.81
C GLN A 50 -3.65 1.69 19.08
N PRO A 51 -3.90 2.66 18.17
CA PRO A 51 -2.84 3.40 17.51
C PRO A 51 -1.93 4.16 18.50
N ILE A 52 -0.63 4.23 18.21
CA ILE A 52 0.38 4.88 19.05
C ILE A 52 0.05 6.35 19.38
N HIS A 53 -0.52 7.08 18.41
CA HIS A 53 -0.90 8.49 18.61
C HIS A 53 -2.09 8.67 19.57
N LYS A 54 -2.81 7.61 19.93
CA LYS A 54 -3.88 7.60 20.93
C LYS A 54 -3.41 7.12 22.31
N ALA A 55 -2.16 6.69 22.43
CA ALA A 55 -1.62 6.18 23.68
C ALA A 55 -1.65 7.28 24.77
N PRO A 56 -2.08 6.96 26.01
CA PRO A 56 -2.18 7.91 27.11
C PRO A 56 -0.81 8.24 27.76
N ALA A 57 0.24 7.53 27.38
CA ALA A 57 1.60 7.70 27.86
C ALA A 57 2.59 7.71 26.69
N VAL A 58 3.80 8.22 26.92
CA VAL A 58 4.87 8.20 25.92
C VAL A 58 5.24 6.76 25.59
N ALA A 59 5.20 6.41 24.31
CA ALA A 59 5.59 5.12 23.78
C ALA A 59 6.48 5.31 22.55
N SER A 60 7.43 4.39 22.39
CA SER A 60 8.29 4.27 21.21
C SER A 60 8.26 2.83 20.73
N VAL A 61 8.32 2.64 19.42
CA VAL A 61 8.40 1.32 18.78
C VAL A 61 9.78 1.21 18.14
N VAL A 62 10.48 0.11 18.44
CA VAL A 62 11.71 -0.27 17.74
C VAL A 62 11.41 -1.53 16.94
N THR A 63 11.51 -1.41 15.62
CA THR A 63 11.21 -2.48 14.66
C THR A 63 12.39 -3.43 14.50
N GLU A 64 12.12 -4.64 14.01
CA GLU A 64 13.16 -5.63 13.65
C GLU A 64 14.25 -5.01 12.77
N LYS A 65 13.85 -4.30 11.70
CA LYS A 65 14.79 -3.62 10.80
C LYS A 65 15.70 -2.63 11.53
N GLN A 66 15.17 -1.90 12.52
CA GLN A 66 15.97 -0.97 13.30
C GLN A 66 16.96 -1.73 14.20
N ILE A 67 16.54 -2.82 14.84
CA ILE A 67 17.40 -3.68 15.67
C ILE A 67 18.54 -4.27 14.82
N GLU A 68 18.23 -4.78 13.63
CA GLU A 68 19.24 -5.28 12.68
C GLU A 68 20.22 -4.18 12.25
N GLN A 69 19.72 -2.98 11.97
CA GLN A 69 20.55 -1.83 11.58
C GLN A 69 21.44 -1.33 12.71
N MET A 70 21.00 -1.44 13.96
CA MET A 70 21.82 -1.16 15.14
C MET A 70 22.93 -2.21 15.31
N GLY A 71 22.73 -3.43 14.80
CA GLY A 71 23.60 -4.57 15.07
C GLY A 71 23.48 -5.05 16.53
N ALA A 72 22.38 -4.70 17.19
CA ALA A 72 22.15 -5.01 18.59
C ALA A 72 21.93 -6.53 18.76
N THR A 73 22.63 -7.11 19.72
CA THR A 73 22.51 -8.52 20.11
C THR A 73 21.89 -8.68 21.50
N ASP A 74 21.82 -7.60 22.25
CA ASP A 74 21.19 -7.54 23.57
C ASP A 74 20.14 -6.41 23.65
N ILE A 75 19.18 -6.53 24.57
CA ILE A 75 18.11 -5.54 24.75
C ILE A 75 18.64 -4.23 25.34
N ASP A 76 19.69 -4.28 26.16
CA ASP A 76 20.27 -3.07 26.73
C ASP A 76 20.82 -2.16 25.62
N GLU A 77 21.39 -2.74 24.57
CA GLU A 77 21.88 -2.02 23.37
C GLU A 77 20.75 -1.39 22.55
N VAL A 78 19.54 -1.97 22.58
CA VAL A 78 18.35 -1.42 21.89
C VAL A 78 17.73 -0.26 22.66
N LEU A 79 17.95 -0.21 23.98
CA LEU A 79 17.33 0.76 24.89
C LEU A 79 18.26 1.94 25.26
N GLU A 80 19.53 1.91 24.86
CA GLU A 80 20.46 3.05 24.93
C GLU A 80 20.20 4.09 23.82
#